data_AF-A0A4U9HME7-F1
#
_entry.id   AF-A0A4U9HME7-F1
#
_cell.length_a   1.000
_cell.length_b   1.000
_cell.length_c   1.000
_cell.angle_alpha   90.00
_cell.angle_beta   90.00
_cell.angle_gamma   90.00
#
_symmetry.space_group_name_H-M   'P 1'
#
loop_
_entity.id
_entity.type
_entity.pdbx_description
1 polymer ?
#
loop_
_entity_poly.entity_id
_entity_poly.type
_entity_poly.pdbx_seq_one_letter_code
_entity_poly.pdbx_strand_id
1 'polypeptide(L)'
;MAVEVAMKMALQYWHAKGENRQRFITFRNGYHGDTFGAMSVCDPDNSMHSLWKGYLPENLFAPAPQSRFDGEWDEMDMVGFARLMAPIVMRLRR
;
A
#
# COMPACT_ATOMS: atom_id res chain seq x y z
N MET A 1 -3.33 -3.92 -15.24
CA MET A 1 -4.58 -3.17 -15.54
C MET A 1 -5.63 -3.27 -14.43
N ALA A 2 -6.01 -4.46 -13.94
CA ALA A 2 -7.03 -4.58 -12.87
C ALA A 2 -6.68 -3.82 -11.57
N VAL A 3 -5.40 -3.83 -11.18
CA VAL A 3 -4.93 -3.09 -9.99
C VAL A 3 -5.18 -1.59 -10.11
N GLU A 4 -4.92 -0.98 -11.26
CA GLU A 4 -5.17 0.46 -11.44
C GLU A 4 -6.65 0.80 -11.40
N VAL A 5 -7.52 -0.10 -11.89
CA VAL A 5 -8.97 0.07 -11.74
C VAL A 5 -9.35 0.05 -10.27
N ALA A 6 -8.85 -0.93 -9.49
CA ALA A 6 -9.12 -1.00 -8.05
C ALA A 6 -8.60 0.25 -7.31
N MET A 7 -7.40 0.72 -7.64
CA MET A 7 -6.85 1.95 -7.08
C MET A 7 -7.72 3.17 -7.41
N LYS A 8 -8.15 3.32 -8.67
CA LYS A 8 -9.07 4.40 -9.07
C LYS A 8 -10.38 4.34 -8.31
N MET A 9 -10.98 3.16 -8.16
CA MET A 9 -12.22 2.99 -7.40
C MET A 9 -12.05 3.40 -5.93
N ALA A 10 -10.93 3.03 -5.29
CA ALA A 10 -10.64 3.41 -3.91
C ALA A 10 -10.49 4.93 -3.76
N LEU A 11 -9.77 5.59 -4.67
CA LEU A 11 -9.60 7.05 -4.67
C LEU A 11 -10.94 7.77 -4.90
N GLN A 12 -11.72 7.31 -5.88
CA GLN A 12 -13.04 7.87 -6.20
C GLN A 12 -14.02 7.73 -5.04
N TYR A 13 -13.98 6.60 -4.31
CA TYR A 13 -14.83 6.39 -3.14
C TYR A 13 -14.60 7.46 -2.07
N TRP A 14 -13.34 7.72 -1.71
CA TRP A 14 -13.02 8.72 -0.68
C TRP A 14 -13.29 10.14 -1.17
N HIS A 15 -13.00 10.42 -2.44
CA HIS A 15 -13.37 11.70 -3.06
C HIS A 15 -14.89 11.95 -2.99
N ALA A 16 -15.72 10.93 -3.30
CA ALA A 16 -17.18 11.04 -3.21
C ALA A 16 -17.68 11.26 -1.77
N LYS A 17 -16.89 10.86 -0.76
CA LYS A 17 -17.14 11.15 0.66
C LYS A 17 -16.63 12.52 1.12
N GLY A 18 -16.03 13.31 0.23
CA GLY A 18 -15.41 14.60 0.58
C GLY A 18 -14.08 14.45 1.34
N GLU A 19 -13.48 13.27 1.34
CA GLU A 19 -12.22 13.00 2.02
C GLU A 19 -11.07 12.87 1.03
N ASN A 20 -10.03 13.68 1.19
CA ASN A 20 -8.85 13.62 0.33
C ASN A 20 -7.87 12.52 0.82
N ARG A 21 -8.12 11.26 0.44
CA ARG A 21 -7.24 10.11 0.72
C ARG A 21 -6.56 9.61 -0.54
N GLN A 22 -5.28 9.94 -0.70
CA GLN A 22 -4.52 9.70 -1.94
C GLN A 22 -3.38 8.69 -1.81
N ARG A 23 -3.10 8.20 -0.60
CA ARG A 23 -2.00 7.26 -0.33
C ARG A 23 -2.53 5.87 -0.03
N PHE A 24 -1.79 4.88 -0.50
CA PHE A 24 -2.02 3.47 -0.22
C PHE A 24 -1.03 2.96 0.84
N ILE A 25 -1.42 1.88 1.52
CA ILE A 25 -0.54 1.11 2.40
C ILE A 25 -0.37 -0.26 1.77
N THR A 26 0.87 -0.73 1.69
CA THR A 26 1.23 -2.03 1.12
C THR A 26 2.39 -2.63 1.92
N PHE A 27 2.74 -3.89 1.64
CA PHE A 27 3.88 -4.57 2.23
C PHE A 27 5.09 -4.48 1.31
N ARG A 28 6.28 -4.42 1.91
CA ARG A 28 7.54 -4.69 1.20
C ARG A 28 7.53 -6.12 0.63
N ASN A 29 8.33 -6.34 -0.40
CA ASN A 29 8.36 -7.52 -1.26
C ASN A 29 7.07 -7.80 -2.05
N GLY A 30 6.11 -6.86 -2.07
CA GLY A 30 4.89 -6.97 -2.87
C GLY A 30 5.10 -6.67 -4.36
N TYR A 31 4.34 -7.35 -5.23
CA TYR A 31 4.28 -7.10 -6.67
C TYR A 31 2.83 -7.00 -7.14
N HIS A 32 2.50 -5.89 -7.81
CA HIS A 32 1.14 -5.57 -8.27
C HIS A 32 1.06 -5.25 -9.77
N GLY A 33 2.18 -5.33 -10.49
CA GLY A 33 2.28 -5.09 -11.93
C GLY A 33 3.19 -3.91 -12.29
N ASP A 34 3.40 -3.75 -13.60
CA ASP A 34 4.43 -2.84 -14.13
C ASP A 34 3.89 -1.50 -14.65
N THR A 35 2.57 -1.28 -14.63
CA THR A 35 2.01 0.03 -14.97
C THR A 35 2.26 1.03 -13.84
N PHE A 36 2.41 2.33 -14.11
CA PHE A 36 2.88 3.29 -13.11
C PHE A 36 2.05 3.31 -11.82
N GLY A 37 0.72 3.20 -11.91
CA GLY A 37 -0.12 3.14 -10.72
C GLY A 37 0.19 1.91 -9.87
N ALA A 38 0.24 0.74 -10.51
CA ALA A 38 0.54 -0.52 -9.83
C ALA A 38 1.98 -0.56 -9.29
N MET A 39 2.95 -0.05 -10.05
CA MET A 39 4.35 0.01 -9.65
C MET A 39 4.55 0.85 -8.38
N SER A 40 3.75 1.91 -8.20
CA SER A 40 3.82 2.76 -7.01
C SER A 40 3.49 2.05 -5.70
N VAL A 41 2.84 0.88 -5.76
CA VAL A 41 2.54 0.02 -4.60
C VAL A 41 3.33 -1.30 -4.60
N CYS A 42 4.26 -1.47 -5.54
CA CYS A 42 5.25 -2.55 -5.52
C CYS A 42 6.42 -2.19 -4.59
N ASP A 43 7.22 -3.20 -4.21
CA ASP A 43 8.41 -2.99 -3.39
C ASP A 43 9.33 -1.89 -3.96
N PRO A 44 9.70 -0.89 -3.13
CA PRO A 44 10.43 0.28 -3.60
C PRO A 44 11.90 0.00 -3.92
N ASP A 45 12.47 -1.09 -3.40
CA ASP A 45 13.90 -1.41 -3.47
C ASP A 45 14.17 -2.53 -4.51
N ASN A 46 13.28 -3.52 -4.60
CA ASN A 46 13.44 -4.72 -5.43
C ASN A 46 12.76 -4.64 -6.81
N SER A 47 12.02 -3.58 -7.11
CA SER A 47 11.38 -3.38 -8.42
C SER A 47 11.97 -2.19 -9.17
N MET A 48 11.54 -1.96 -10.42
CA MET A 48 11.92 -0.77 -11.19
C MET A 48 11.50 0.55 -10.50
N HIS A 49 10.76 0.51 -9.40
CA HIS A 49 10.35 1.66 -8.60
C HIS A 49 11.52 2.62 -8.30
N SER A 50 12.70 2.10 -8.00
CA SER A 50 13.89 2.93 -7.74
C SER A 50 14.30 3.82 -8.93
N LEU A 51 14.11 3.35 -10.17
CA LEU A 51 14.38 4.12 -11.39
C LEU A 51 13.36 5.23 -11.63
N TRP A 52 12.13 5.04 -11.17
CA TRP A 52 11.01 5.97 -11.35
C TRP A 52 10.69 6.78 -10.08
N LYS A 53 11.62 6.78 -9.11
CA LYS A 53 11.51 7.54 -7.87
C LYS A 53 11.35 9.04 -8.20
N GLY A 54 10.34 9.67 -7.59
CA GLY A 54 9.97 11.07 -7.85
C GLY A 54 8.95 11.26 -8.97
N TYR A 55 8.73 10.25 -9.82
CA TYR A 55 7.60 10.23 -10.75
C TYR A 55 6.40 9.46 -10.19
N LEU A 56 6.67 8.36 -9.47
CA LEU A 56 5.63 7.54 -8.86
C LEU A 56 5.00 8.20 -7.63
N PRO A 57 3.68 8.03 -7.40
CA PRO A 57 3.03 8.43 -6.15
C PRO A 57 3.70 7.81 -4.93
N GLU A 58 3.88 8.61 -3.86
CA GLU A 58 4.43 8.12 -2.60
C GLU A 58 3.38 7.38 -1.77
N ASN A 59 3.67 6.11 -1.45
CA ASN A 59 2.84 5.23 -0.63
C ASN A 59 3.56 4.81 0.65
N LEU A 60 2.81 4.19 1.56
CA LEU A 60 3.34 3.72 2.85
C LEU A 60 3.63 2.21 2.78
N PHE A 61 4.80 1.81 3.25
CA PHE A 61 5.29 0.43 3.13
C PHE A 61 5.55 -0.18 4.51
N ALA A 62 4.77 -1.20 4.86
CA ALA A 62 5.00 -2.05 6.02
C ALA A 62 6.14 -3.06 5.75
N PRO A 63 6.84 -3.55 6.79
CA PRO A 63 7.78 -4.67 6.64
C PRO A 63 7.12 -5.88 5.97
N ALA A 64 7.88 -6.62 5.16
CA ALA A 64 7.36 -7.84 4.54
C ALA A 64 7.00 -8.86 5.64
N PRO A 65 5.83 -9.52 5.56
CA PRO A 65 5.49 -10.60 6.48
C PRO A 65 6.52 -11.74 6.37
N GLN A 66 6.82 -12.38 7.49
CA GLN A 66 7.76 -13.50 7.56
C GLN A 66 7.05 -14.86 7.56
N SER A 67 5.74 -14.89 7.85
CA SER A 67 4.89 -16.09 7.79
C SER A 67 4.96 -16.72 6.39
N ARG A 68 5.18 -18.04 6.34
CA ARG A 68 5.20 -18.80 5.09
C ARG A 68 3.77 -19.06 4.61
N PHE A 69 3.62 -19.30 3.31
CA PHE A 69 2.31 -19.57 2.71
C PHE A 69 1.60 -20.80 3.29
N ASP A 70 2.37 -21.84 3.62
CA ASP A 70 1.93 -23.10 4.21
C ASP A 70 2.31 -23.24 5.70
N GLY A 71 2.77 -22.16 6.33
CA GLY A 71 3.21 -22.14 7.72
C GLY A 71 2.12 -21.70 8.70
N GLU A 72 2.46 -21.70 9.99
CA GLU A 72 1.63 -21.03 10.99
C GLU A 72 1.71 -19.51 10.81
N TRP A 73 0.58 -18.86 11.06
CA TRP A 73 0.46 -17.41 11.04
C TRP A 73 1.10 -16.79 12.29
N ASP A 74 2.01 -15.85 12.09
CA ASP A 74 2.54 -15.01 13.15
C ASP A 74 1.81 -13.66 13.18
N GLU A 75 1.06 -13.40 14.26
CA GLU A 75 0.37 -12.12 14.45
C GLU A 75 1.31 -10.90 14.43
N MET A 76 2.59 -11.09 14.72
CA MET A 76 3.59 -10.03 14.70
C MET A 76 3.79 -9.43 13.30
N ASP A 77 3.49 -10.17 12.24
CA ASP A 77 3.58 -9.68 10.86
C ASP A 77 2.63 -8.49 10.60
N MET A 78 1.52 -8.39 11.34
CA MET A 78 0.57 -7.28 11.19
C MET A 78 0.94 -6.04 11.98
N VAL A 79 1.88 -6.12 12.94
CA VAL A 79 2.22 -5.00 13.82
C VAL A 79 2.74 -3.81 13.02
N GLY A 80 3.61 -4.05 12.04
CA GLY A 80 4.13 -2.99 11.16
C GLY A 80 3.04 -2.29 10.36
N PHE A 81 2.11 -3.07 9.81
CA PHE A 81 0.95 -2.55 9.07
C PHE A 81 0.01 -1.74 9.98
N ALA A 82 -0.30 -2.26 11.17
CA ALA A 82 -1.16 -1.59 12.15
C ALA A 82 -0.58 -0.25 12.60
N ARG A 83 0.74 -0.15 12.75
CA ARG A 83 1.42 1.13 13.09
C ARG A 83 1.21 2.21 12.02
N LEU A 84 1.22 1.84 10.73
CA LEU A 84 0.94 2.78 9.64
C LEU A 84 -0.54 3.21 9.62
N MET A 85 -1.45 2.31 9.99
CA MET A 85 -2.88 2.56 10.06
C MET A 85 -3.30 3.42 11.26
N ALA A 86 -2.62 3.29 12.41
CA ALA A 86 -2.99 3.93 13.67
C ALA A 86 -3.29 5.44 13.56
N PRO A 87 -2.40 6.29 12.99
CA PRO A 87 -2.69 7.72 12.86
C PRO A 87 -3.89 8.02 11.92
N ILE A 88 -4.15 7.16 10.94
CA ILE A 88 -5.27 7.31 9.99
C ILE A 88 -6.59 7.00 10.70
N VAL A 89 -6.63 5.94 11.50
CA VAL A 89 -7.84 5.53 12.24
C VAL A 89 -8.16 6.52 13.36
N MET A 90 -7.16 7.10 14.03
CA MET A 90 -7.40 8.13 15.05
C MET A 90 -8.04 9.40 14.47
N ARG A 91 -7.70 9.76 13.21
CA ARG A 91 -8.30 10.91 12.53
C ARG A 91 -9.77 10.71 12.15
N LEU A 92 -10.21 9.45 12.00
CA LEU A 92 -11.59 9.07 11.69
C LEU A 92 -12.55 9.11 12.89
N ARG A 93 -12.02 9.08 14.12
CA ARG A 93 -12.82 9.07 15.36
C ARG A 93 -13.04 10.46 15.97
N ARG A 94 -12.67 11.51 15.25
CA ARG A 94 -12.93 12.91 15.58
C ARG A 94 -13.89 13.47 14.54
#